data_AF-A0A3S0BA78-F1
#
_entry.id   AF-A0A3S0BA78-F1
#
_cell.length_a   1.000
_cell.length_b   1.000
_cell.length_c   1.000
_cell.angle_alpha   90.00
_cell.angle_beta   90.00
_cell.angle_gamma   90.00
#
_symmetry.space_group_name_H-M   'P 1'
#
loop_
_entity.id
_entity.type
_entity.pdbx_description
1 polymer ?
#
loop_
_entity_poly.entity_id
_entity_poly.type
_entity_poly.pdbx_seq_one_letter_code
_entity_poly.pdbx_strand_id
1 'polypeptide(L)'
;MDTSVQPSYEEQRLPNKLSSSDASSFSAQLLQASGFDRFGPDFASTLCTNGMAGASSYDQAVTLLRTEGTKLWQAALDRVQGRKVQGTLPKSDDRMLYWARLTMTLVLRQWKPDFPLSDDQRAALQNEFERASRGQYAIDFPEGPKYKRILVSGFDPFTLGTPGVDGNPNIRIGNPSGATILSLDGNTVALADGSTAVIRTFILPVNYGPFILGMQEDTLGAWFKPGMKRADASVSMSQGGGEFDLEHFNGRYHLASIPGNDNVWPACADGGSFPSSLDCDIHPPERWLGYASKPWVMNSPPQFTESTLPFQKMIDANTGAGVTNWDNPQKPTTGWAVVRRDSYSTRACFKGAVGPFDQSCASTGGGGNYLSNASAYRNTLLRDVFKLQIPAGHIHTPVMTAFGSGSDGKITDATFEGRRDSIVAQARNLVIALANSLVAAPAP
;
A
#
# COMPACT_ATOMS: atom_id res chain seq x y z
N MET A 1 30.80 2.19 -3.86
CA MET A 1 29.79 1.14 -3.65
C MET A 1 30.49 -0.09 -3.10
N ASP A 2 29.92 -0.72 -2.08
CA ASP A 2 30.37 -2.00 -1.54
C ASP A 2 29.39 -3.09 -1.98
N THR A 3 29.76 -3.79 -3.06
CA THR A 3 28.93 -4.85 -3.65
C THR A 3 29.00 -6.16 -2.85
N SER A 4 29.80 -6.24 -1.78
CA SER A 4 29.83 -7.40 -0.88
C SER A 4 28.66 -7.40 0.10
N VAL A 5 28.03 -6.24 0.33
CA VAL A 5 26.83 -6.11 1.15
C VAL A 5 25.70 -6.93 0.52
N GLN A 6 25.19 -7.89 1.28
CA GLN A 6 24.18 -8.82 0.81
C GLN A 6 22.85 -8.09 0.55
N PRO A 7 22.15 -8.41 -0.55
CA PRO A 7 20.81 -7.91 -0.79
C PRO A 7 19.85 -8.42 0.30
N SER A 8 18.87 -7.59 0.66
CA SER A 8 17.74 -8.02 1.49
C SER A 8 16.95 -9.15 0.83
N TYR A 9 16.12 -9.86 1.60
CA TYR A 9 15.30 -10.96 1.05
C TYR A 9 14.44 -10.52 -0.15
N GLU A 10 13.90 -9.29 -0.12
CA GLU A 10 13.19 -8.74 -1.27
C GLU A 10 14.13 -8.48 -2.46
N GLU A 11 15.26 -7.82 -2.22
CA GLU A 11 16.24 -7.44 -3.25
C GLU A 11 16.85 -8.67 -3.95
N GLN A 12 16.90 -9.82 -3.27
CA GLN A 12 17.33 -11.10 -3.87
C GLN A 12 16.40 -11.59 -5.00
N ARG A 13 15.22 -10.96 -5.22
CA ARG A 13 14.38 -11.21 -6.41
C ARG A 13 14.80 -10.41 -7.64
N LEU A 14 15.61 -9.36 -7.49
CA LEU A 14 16.10 -8.56 -8.62
C LEU A 14 16.76 -9.39 -9.73
N PRO A 15 17.60 -10.41 -9.45
CA PRO A 15 18.19 -11.25 -10.48
C PRO A 15 17.25 -12.33 -11.05
N ASN A 16 16.11 -12.62 -10.40
CA ASN A 16 15.20 -13.69 -10.83
C ASN A 16 14.74 -13.46 -12.27
N LYS A 17 14.75 -14.53 -13.06
CA LYS A 17 14.26 -14.57 -14.43
C LYS A 17 12.88 -15.21 -14.50
N LEU A 18 12.09 -14.76 -15.47
CA LEU A 18 10.78 -15.34 -15.73
C LEU A 18 10.92 -16.74 -16.34
N SER A 19 11.86 -16.91 -17.27
CA SER A 19 12.41 -18.21 -17.67
C SER A 19 13.92 -18.23 -17.40
N SER A 20 14.47 -19.36 -16.96
CA SER A 20 15.91 -19.50 -16.75
C SER A 20 16.74 -19.26 -18.03
N SER A 21 16.11 -19.46 -19.20
CA SER A 21 16.69 -19.17 -20.52
C SER A 21 16.70 -17.69 -20.89
N ASP A 22 16.04 -16.81 -20.14
CA ASP A 22 15.97 -15.39 -20.47
C ASP A 22 17.35 -14.73 -20.38
N ALA A 23 17.60 -13.78 -21.30
CA ALA A 23 18.85 -13.02 -21.32
C ALA A 23 18.97 -12.08 -20.10
N SER A 24 17.85 -11.53 -19.62
CA SER A 24 17.78 -10.55 -18.53
C SER A 24 16.80 -10.99 -17.45
N SER A 25 17.00 -10.52 -16.21
CA SER A 25 16.03 -10.74 -15.13
C SER A 25 14.68 -10.12 -15.44
N PHE A 26 13.62 -10.60 -14.78
CA PHE A 26 12.27 -10.04 -14.94
C PHE A 26 12.23 -8.55 -14.60
N SER A 27 12.90 -8.16 -13.51
CA SER A 27 12.97 -6.76 -13.08
C SER A 27 13.61 -5.88 -14.15
N ALA A 28 14.72 -6.32 -14.77
CA ALA A 28 15.39 -5.59 -15.85
C ALA A 28 14.50 -5.47 -17.10
N GLN A 29 13.85 -6.56 -17.51
CA GLN A 29 12.91 -6.55 -18.63
C GLN A 29 11.75 -5.57 -18.39
N LEU A 30 11.15 -5.61 -17.20
CA LEU A 30 10.03 -4.74 -16.82
C LEU A 30 10.44 -3.27 -16.75
N LEU A 31 11.59 -2.97 -16.14
CA LEU A 31 12.08 -1.59 -16.02
C LEU A 31 12.41 -1.00 -17.38
N GLN A 32 13.03 -1.76 -18.28
CA GLN A 32 13.27 -1.32 -19.66
C GLN A 32 11.94 -1.09 -20.40
N ALA A 33 11.01 -2.03 -20.31
CA ALA A 33 9.72 -1.95 -20.98
C ALA A 33 8.80 -0.85 -20.41
N SER A 34 9.09 -0.32 -19.22
CA SER A 34 8.39 0.82 -18.61
C SER A 34 9.15 2.16 -18.71
N GLY A 35 10.40 2.16 -19.18
CA GLY A 35 11.28 3.33 -19.21
C GLY A 35 11.80 3.77 -17.82
N PHE A 36 11.87 2.83 -16.87
CA PHE A 36 12.35 3.06 -15.50
C PHE A 36 13.74 2.44 -15.24
N ASP A 37 14.37 1.87 -16.27
CA ASP A 37 15.68 1.20 -16.20
C ASP A 37 16.83 2.14 -15.81
N ARG A 38 16.66 3.45 -16.00
CA ARG A 38 17.66 4.46 -15.64
C ARG A 38 17.69 4.83 -14.16
N PHE A 39 16.61 4.62 -13.40
CA PHE A 39 16.53 5.03 -11.99
C PHE A 39 17.63 4.42 -11.11
N GLY A 40 17.92 3.13 -11.28
CA GLY A 40 19.00 2.47 -10.53
C GLY A 40 20.39 3.05 -10.84
N PRO A 41 20.85 3.00 -12.11
CA PRO A 41 22.13 3.55 -12.51
C PRO A 41 22.30 5.05 -12.21
N ASP A 42 21.28 5.87 -12.47
CA ASP A 42 21.37 7.32 -12.24
C ASP A 42 21.40 7.63 -10.74
N PHE A 43 20.68 6.86 -9.92
CA PHE A 43 20.75 6.98 -8.47
C PHE A 43 22.12 6.56 -7.92
N ALA A 44 22.71 5.49 -8.45
CA ALA A 44 24.07 5.07 -8.08
C ALA A 44 25.09 6.17 -8.40
N SER A 45 24.99 6.80 -9.58
CA SER A 45 25.82 7.97 -9.94
C SER A 45 25.56 9.14 -8.98
N THR A 46 24.30 9.41 -8.65
CA THR A 46 23.92 10.49 -7.73
C THR A 46 24.52 10.29 -6.33
N LEU A 47 24.57 9.05 -5.82
CA LEU A 47 25.19 8.74 -4.54
C LEU A 47 26.72 8.71 -4.57
N CYS A 48 27.32 8.36 -5.72
CA CYS A 48 28.76 8.27 -5.90
C CYS A 48 29.14 8.43 -7.38
N THR A 49 29.80 9.53 -7.74
CA THR A 49 30.34 9.74 -9.10
C THR A 49 31.84 9.96 -9.04
N ASN A 50 32.62 9.16 -9.78
CA ASN A 50 34.08 9.26 -9.86
C ASN A 50 34.78 9.26 -8.49
N GLY A 51 34.24 8.51 -7.52
CA GLY A 51 34.77 8.44 -6.15
C GLY A 51 34.39 9.62 -5.25
N MET A 52 33.61 10.60 -5.74
CA MET A 52 33.06 11.67 -4.91
C MET A 52 31.68 11.29 -4.39
N ALA A 53 31.47 11.40 -3.09
CA ALA A 53 30.18 11.16 -2.46
C ALA A 53 29.15 12.23 -2.85
N GLY A 54 27.94 11.80 -3.21
CA GLY A 54 26.80 12.69 -3.50
C GLY A 54 26.27 13.46 -2.28
N ALA A 55 26.69 13.05 -1.09
CA ALA A 55 26.43 13.72 0.17
C ALA A 55 27.69 13.67 1.04
N SER A 56 28.02 14.79 1.70
CA SER A 56 29.17 14.92 2.61
C SER A 56 28.80 14.83 4.09
N SER A 57 27.50 14.73 4.41
CA SER A 57 26.99 14.58 5.77
C SER A 57 25.68 13.80 5.80
N TYR A 58 25.28 13.37 7.01
CA TYR A 58 23.99 12.70 7.23
C TYR A 58 22.80 13.56 6.77
N ASP A 59 22.77 14.85 7.11
CA ASP A 59 21.67 15.75 6.72
C ASP A 59 21.58 15.97 5.20
N GLN A 60 22.73 16.04 4.53
CA GLN A 60 22.77 16.08 3.06
C GLN A 60 22.27 14.77 2.46
N ALA A 61 22.60 13.63 3.07
CA ALA A 61 22.10 12.33 2.64
C ALA A 61 20.57 12.24 2.80
N VAL A 62 20.02 12.68 3.94
CA VAL A 62 18.55 12.75 4.14
C VAL A 62 17.88 13.59 3.03
N THR A 63 18.44 14.76 2.73
CA THR A 63 17.90 15.66 1.69
C THR A 63 17.96 15.03 0.30
N LEU A 64 19.09 14.39 -0.03
CA LEU A 64 19.28 13.68 -1.29
C LEU A 64 18.29 12.52 -1.44
N LEU A 65 18.18 11.66 -0.43
CA LEU A 65 17.30 10.49 -0.47
C LEU A 65 15.82 10.87 -0.56
N ARG A 66 15.41 11.95 0.14
CA ARG A 66 14.07 12.50 0.00
C ARG A 66 13.82 12.99 -1.42
N THR A 67 14.78 13.71 -2.00
CA THR A 67 14.68 14.22 -3.37
C THR A 67 14.57 13.08 -4.39
N GLU A 68 15.43 12.08 -4.32
CA GLU A 68 15.45 10.94 -5.25
C GLU A 68 14.23 10.05 -5.10
N GLY A 69 13.77 9.81 -3.87
CA GLY A 69 12.50 9.10 -3.64
C GLY A 69 11.30 9.85 -4.21
N THR A 70 11.20 11.16 -3.97
CA THR A 70 10.11 11.98 -4.54
C THR A 70 10.16 12.03 -6.07
N LYS A 71 11.35 12.06 -6.69
CA LYS A 71 11.50 11.96 -8.15
C LYS A 71 10.94 10.64 -8.68
N LEU A 72 11.25 9.51 -8.03
CA LEU A 72 10.71 8.20 -8.43
C LEU A 72 9.17 8.16 -8.31
N TRP A 73 8.62 8.62 -7.19
CA TRP A 73 7.17 8.70 -7.00
C TRP A 73 6.50 9.55 -8.09
N GLN A 74 7.01 10.76 -8.33
CA GLN A 74 6.46 11.65 -9.34
C GLN A 74 6.56 11.06 -10.75
N ALA A 75 7.64 10.35 -11.08
CA ALA A 75 7.76 9.68 -12.37
C ALA A 75 6.73 8.56 -12.55
N ALA A 76 6.44 7.79 -11.49
CA ALA A 76 5.40 6.77 -11.52
C ALA A 76 4.02 7.39 -11.79
N LEU A 77 3.70 8.51 -11.13
CA LEU A 77 2.48 9.27 -11.40
C LEU A 77 2.44 9.82 -12.83
N ASP A 78 3.53 10.43 -13.29
CA ASP A 78 3.64 10.98 -14.66
C ASP A 78 3.40 9.89 -15.71
N ARG A 79 3.92 8.69 -15.47
CA ARG A 79 3.70 7.54 -16.35
C ARG A 79 2.25 7.07 -16.33
N VAL A 80 1.73 6.68 -15.17
CA VAL A 80 0.37 6.10 -15.03
C VAL A 80 -0.71 7.06 -15.53
N GLN A 81 -0.52 8.35 -15.28
CA GLN A 81 -1.47 9.38 -15.71
C GLN A 81 -1.23 9.88 -17.14
N GLY A 82 -0.25 9.32 -17.85
CA GLY A 82 -0.01 9.57 -19.27
C GLY A 82 0.68 10.88 -19.60
N ARG A 83 1.28 11.56 -18.61
CA ARG A 83 2.08 12.79 -18.82
C ARG A 83 3.43 12.49 -19.46
N LYS A 84 4.08 11.38 -19.08
CA LYS A 84 5.36 10.92 -19.64
C LYS A 84 5.37 9.41 -19.78
N VAL A 85 5.12 8.90 -20.98
CA VAL A 85 5.07 7.45 -21.26
C VAL A 85 6.23 7.07 -22.17
N GLN A 86 6.99 6.06 -21.77
CA GLN A 86 8.12 5.49 -22.51
C GLN A 86 8.08 3.96 -22.47
N GLY A 87 8.86 3.29 -23.31
CA GLY A 87 8.86 1.82 -23.37
C GLY A 87 7.59 1.24 -24.00
N THR A 88 7.39 -0.06 -23.83
CA THR A 88 6.38 -0.86 -24.55
C THR A 88 5.23 -1.35 -23.67
N LEU A 89 5.38 -1.32 -22.34
CA LEU A 89 4.28 -1.67 -21.42
C LEU A 89 3.19 -0.59 -21.44
N PRO A 90 1.92 -0.97 -21.20
CA PRO A 90 0.86 0.00 -20.99
C PRO A 90 1.23 1.01 -19.91
N LYS A 91 0.74 2.24 -20.08
CA LYS A 91 1.00 3.32 -19.11
C LYS A 91 0.49 2.98 -17.70
N SER A 92 -0.60 2.22 -17.59
CA SER A 92 -1.28 1.88 -16.35
C SER A 92 -0.60 0.77 -15.53
N ASP A 93 0.48 0.18 -16.02
CA ASP A 93 1.26 -0.79 -15.24
C ASP A 93 1.82 -0.15 -13.97
N ASP A 94 1.64 -0.78 -12.81
CA ASP A 94 2.05 -0.30 -11.49
C ASP A 94 3.37 -0.93 -11.00
N ARG A 95 3.78 -2.05 -11.61
CA ARG A 95 4.86 -2.89 -11.10
C ARG A 95 6.20 -2.16 -11.16
N MET A 96 6.38 -1.25 -12.11
CA MET A 96 7.64 -0.51 -12.30
C MET A 96 8.06 0.28 -11.06
N LEU A 97 7.12 0.84 -10.29
CA LEU A 97 7.43 1.59 -9.07
C LEU A 97 8.08 0.67 -8.02
N TYR A 98 7.51 -0.52 -7.80
CA TYR A 98 8.03 -1.50 -6.86
C TYR A 98 9.45 -1.94 -7.25
N TRP A 99 9.65 -2.34 -8.51
CA TRP A 99 10.95 -2.84 -8.98
C TRP A 99 12.02 -1.76 -9.06
N ALA A 100 11.67 -0.53 -9.47
CA ALA A 100 12.62 0.59 -9.50
C ALA A 100 13.04 0.98 -8.08
N ARG A 101 12.08 1.05 -7.14
CA ARG A 101 12.36 1.31 -5.74
C ARG A 101 13.28 0.24 -5.16
N LEU A 102 13.01 -1.05 -5.43
CA LEU A 102 13.84 -2.14 -4.93
C LEU A 102 15.28 -2.09 -5.47
N THR A 103 15.45 -1.78 -6.77
CA THR A 103 16.78 -1.54 -7.37
C THR A 103 17.49 -0.38 -6.68
N MET A 104 16.81 0.75 -6.46
CA MET A 104 17.40 1.90 -5.77
C MET A 104 17.71 1.60 -4.29
N THR A 105 16.86 0.84 -3.59
CA THR A 105 17.10 0.43 -2.20
C THR A 105 18.34 -0.46 -2.09
N LEU A 106 18.58 -1.38 -3.05
CA LEU A 106 19.83 -2.15 -3.11
C LEU A 106 21.06 -1.24 -3.31
N VAL A 107 20.96 -0.27 -4.23
CA VAL A 107 22.01 0.73 -4.46
C VAL A 107 22.30 1.50 -3.16
N LEU A 108 21.27 1.97 -2.45
CA LEU A 108 21.44 2.65 -1.16
C LEU A 108 22.08 1.73 -0.10
N ARG A 109 21.69 0.45 -0.05
CA ARG A 109 22.27 -0.54 0.88
C ARG A 109 23.76 -0.75 0.64
N GLN A 110 24.18 -0.75 -0.62
CA GLN A 110 25.58 -0.90 -1.04
C GLN A 110 26.35 0.44 -1.02
N TRP A 111 25.70 1.55 -0.67
CA TRP A 111 26.36 2.84 -0.60
C TRP A 111 27.21 2.97 0.67
N LYS A 112 28.48 3.34 0.45
CA LYS A 112 29.46 3.61 1.49
C LYS A 112 29.89 5.08 1.36
N PRO A 113 29.31 5.99 2.17
CA PRO A 113 29.75 7.38 2.19
C PRO A 113 31.12 7.52 2.86
N ASP A 114 31.76 8.67 2.63
CA ASP A 114 33.04 9.05 3.24
C ASP A 114 32.91 9.52 4.70
N PHE A 115 31.68 9.70 5.19
CA PHE A 115 31.37 10.03 6.57
C PHE A 115 30.83 8.80 7.32
N PRO A 116 31.08 8.69 8.64
CA PRO A 116 30.62 7.54 9.40
C PRO A 116 29.09 7.50 9.49
N LEU A 117 28.55 6.28 9.43
CA LEU A 117 27.14 5.99 9.66
C LEU A 117 27.03 4.82 10.64
N SER A 118 26.26 4.99 11.72
CA SER A 118 25.81 3.86 12.54
C SER A 118 24.75 3.04 11.79
N ASP A 119 24.48 1.83 12.27
CA ASP A 119 23.42 0.97 11.72
C ASP A 119 22.04 1.65 11.82
N ASP A 120 21.76 2.35 12.93
CA ASP A 120 20.53 3.13 13.11
C ASP A 120 20.42 4.27 12.09
N GLN A 121 21.52 4.97 11.82
CA GLN A 121 21.54 6.02 10.79
C GLN A 121 21.33 5.45 9.39
N ARG A 122 21.90 4.27 9.08
CA ARG A 122 21.65 3.58 7.81
C ARG A 122 20.18 3.17 7.66
N ALA A 123 19.60 2.60 8.72
CA ALA A 123 18.19 2.24 8.75
C ALA A 123 17.28 3.48 8.60
N ALA A 124 17.62 4.59 9.26
CA ALA A 124 16.89 5.85 9.15
C ALA A 124 16.96 6.43 7.71
N LEU A 125 18.14 6.40 7.07
CA LEU A 125 18.29 6.81 5.67
C LEU A 125 17.48 5.93 4.73
N GLN A 126 17.48 4.61 4.92
CA GLN A 126 16.64 3.70 4.16
C GLN A 126 15.15 4.04 4.34
N ASN A 127 14.71 4.31 5.58
CA ASN A 127 13.34 4.71 5.86
C ASN A 127 12.97 6.06 5.20
N GLU A 128 13.87 7.05 5.19
CA GLU A 128 13.62 8.32 4.48
C GLU A 128 13.39 8.12 2.98
N PHE A 129 14.23 7.28 2.33
CA PHE A 129 14.04 6.93 0.92
C PHE A 129 12.72 6.17 0.69
N GLU A 130 12.41 5.19 1.52
CA GLU A 130 11.17 4.41 1.43
C GLU A 130 9.94 5.33 1.56
N ARG A 131 9.88 6.21 2.56
CA ARG A 131 8.75 7.13 2.73
C ARG A 131 8.60 8.10 1.54
N ALA A 132 9.71 8.62 1.03
CA ALA A 132 9.72 9.53 -0.11
C ALA A 132 9.24 8.85 -1.41
N SER A 133 9.77 7.67 -1.72
CA SER A 133 9.43 6.88 -2.91
C SER A 133 8.03 6.26 -2.89
N ARG A 134 7.37 6.28 -1.72
CA ARG A 134 6.01 5.79 -1.50
C ARG A 134 4.93 6.88 -1.55
N GLY A 135 5.32 8.11 -1.87
CA GLY A 135 4.40 9.24 -1.95
C GLY A 135 4.02 9.86 -0.60
N GLN A 136 4.53 9.36 0.53
CA GLN A 136 4.11 9.83 1.86
C GLN A 136 4.51 11.30 2.09
N TYR A 137 5.63 11.75 1.53
CA TYR A 137 6.06 13.15 1.55
C TYR A 137 5.46 14.00 0.43
N ALA A 138 4.78 13.40 -0.55
CA ALA A 138 4.14 14.11 -1.66
C ALA A 138 2.69 14.54 -1.35
N ILE A 139 2.12 14.07 -0.23
CA ILE A 139 0.78 14.47 0.19
C ILE A 139 0.81 15.96 0.53
N ASP A 140 0.03 16.75 -0.19
CA ASP A 140 -0.26 18.14 0.14
C ASP A 140 -1.70 18.48 -0.26
N PHE A 141 -2.51 18.85 0.73
CA PHE A 141 -3.90 19.25 0.52
C PHE A 141 -4.03 20.77 0.45
N PRO A 142 -4.95 21.29 -0.37
CA PRO A 142 -5.25 22.72 -0.37
C PRO A 142 -5.98 23.14 0.91
N GLU A 143 -5.92 24.42 1.25
CA GLU A 143 -6.62 25.01 2.39
C GLU A 143 -7.99 25.57 2.02
N GLY A 144 -8.88 25.67 3.01
CA GLY A 144 -10.16 26.34 2.89
C GLY A 144 -11.37 25.41 2.73
N PRO A 145 -12.58 25.93 2.99
CA PRO A 145 -13.80 25.12 3.11
C PRO A 145 -14.34 24.59 1.77
N LYS A 146 -13.90 25.16 0.64
CA LYS A 146 -14.30 24.73 -0.71
C LYS A 146 -13.67 23.40 -1.15
N TYR A 147 -12.78 22.82 -0.35
CA TYR A 147 -12.11 21.56 -0.68
C TYR A 147 -12.52 20.46 0.27
N LYS A 148 -12.81 19.28 -0.28
CA LYS A 148 -12.91 18.01 0.45
C LYS A 148 -11.63 17.21 0.22
N ARG A 149 -10.96 16.75 1.28
CA ARG A 149 -9.63 16.15 1.22
C ARG A 149 -9.72 14.65 1.43
N ILE A 150 -9.42 13.87 0.40
CA ILE A 150 -9.56 12.42 0.44
C ILE A 150 -8.16 11.81 0.38
N LEU A 151 -7.83 11.03 1.40
CA LEU A 151 -6.60 10.27 1.43
C LEU A 151 -6.89 8.81 1.09
N VAL A 152 -6.10 8.22 0.19
CA VAL A 152 -6.25 6.82 -0.22
C VAL A 152 -4.90 6.10 -0.19
N SER A 153 -4.80 4.98 0.52
CA SER A 153 -3.62 4.12 0.48
C SER A 153 -3.84 2.89 -0.40
N GLY A 154 -2.78 2.43 -1.08
CA GLY A 154 -2.72 1.16 -1.78
C GLY A 154 -1.54 0.33 -1.30
N PHE A 155 -1.32 -0.85 -1.87
CA PHE A 155 -0.19 -1.72 -1.52
C PHE A 155 0.71 -2.06 -2.71
N ASP A 156 1.96 -2.35 -2.39
CA ASP A 156 2.90 -2.97 -3.32
C ASP A 156 2.41 -4.36 -3.82
N PRO A 157 2.94 -4.86 -4.95
CA PRO A 157 2.81 -6.26 -5.33
C PRO A 157 3.38 -7.22 -4.27
N PHE A 158 2.80 -8.42 -4.19
CA PHE A 158 3.21 -9.47 -3.25
C PHE A 158 3.03 -10.86 -3.87
N THR A 159 3.48 -11.91 -3.17
CA THR A 159 3.55 -13.30 -3.67
C THR A 159 4.43 -13.50 -4.91
N LEU A 160 5.49 -12.70 -5.08
CA LEU A 160 6.35 -12.59 -6.27
C LEU A 160 7.35 -13.75 -6.48
N GLY A 161 7.02 -14.94 -5.98
CA GLY A 161 7.91 -16.10 -5.99
C GLY A 161 9.06 -16.04 -4.98
N THR A 162 9.93 -17.05 -5.05
CA THR A 162 11.05 -17.24 -4.13
C THR A 162 12.28 -16.47 -4.62
N PRO A 163 12.96 -15.68 -3.78
CA PRO A 163 14.21 -15.02 -4.18
C PRO A 163 15.28 -16.01 -4.61
N GLY A 164 16.06 -15.65 -5.64
CA GLY A 164 17.09 -16.50 -6.25
C GLY A 164 16.57 -17.66 -7.09
N VAL A 165 15.24 -17.80 -7.27
CA VAL A 165 14.63 -18.90 -8.04
C VAL A 165 13.98 -18.37 -9.32
N ASP A 166 14.53 -18.79 -10.46
CA ASP A 166 13.98 -18.51 -11.79
C ASP A 166 12.75 -19.37 -12.10
N GLY A 167 11.98 -18.99 -13.12
CA GLY A 167 10.88 -19.82 -13.64
C GLY A 167 9.57 -19.71 -12.87
N ASN A 168 9.51 -18.88 -11.82
CA ASN A 168 8.27 -18.69 -11.07
C ASN A 168 7.37 -17.64 -11.76
N PRO A 169 6.20 -18.02 -12.30
CA PRO A 169 5.34 -17.10 -13.04
C PRO A 169 4.72 -16.00 -12.16
N ASN A 170 4.69 -16.16 -10.83
CA ASN A 170 4.13 -15.20 -9.91
C ASN A 170 4.93 -13.90 -9.83
N ILE A 171 6.19 -13.89 -10.29
CA ILE A 171 6.99 -12.66 -10.37
C ILE A 171 6.32 -11.57 -11.23
N ARG A 172 5.38 -11.96 -12.09
CA ARG A 172 4.58 -11.07 -12.94
C ARG A 172 3.40 -10.40 -12.24
N ILE A 173 3.05 -10.81 -11.02
CA ILE A 173 1.88 -10.28 -10.30
C ILE A 173 2.05 -8.76 -10.07
N GLY A 174 0.98 -8.01 -10.27
CA GLY A 174 0.85 -6.61 -9.86
C GLY A 174 -0.09 -6.46 -8.66
N ASN A 175 -0.42 -5.23 -8.25
CA ASN A 175 -1.44 -5.02 -7.22
C ASN A 175 -2.46 -3.96 -7.68
N PRO A 176 -3.74 -4.33 -7.90
CA PRO A 176 -4.75 -3.41 -8.38
C PRO A 176 -4.97 -2.22 -7.44
N SER A 177 -4.71 -2.36 -6.13
CA SER A 177 -4.76 -1.24 -5.20
C SER A 177 -3.63 -0.23 -5.45
N GLY A 178 -2.41 -0.70 -5.72
CA GLY A 178 -1.26 0.10 -6.13
C GLY A 178 -1.50 0.82 -7.46
N ALA A 179 -2.00 0.11 -8.46
CA ALA A 179 -2.39 0.70 -9.74
C ALA A 179 -3.48 1.78 -9.59
N THR A 180 -4.46 1.52 -8.71
CA THR A 180 -5.57 2.45 -8.45
C THR A 180 -5.06 3.76 -7.87
N ILE A 181 -4.21 3.73 -6.84
CA ILE A 181 -3.73 4.95 -6.18
C ILE A 181 -2.87 5.83 -7.09
N LEU A 182 -2.05 5.22 -7.96
CA LEU A 182 -1.21 5.96 -8.91
C LEU A 182 -2.06 6.67 -9.96
N SER A 183 -3.18 6.05 -10.35
CA SER A 183 -4.14 6.69 -11.24
C SER A 183 -4.87 7.85 -10.57
N LEU A 184 -5.10 7.78 -9.25
CA LEU A 184 -5.95 8.71 -8.49
C LEU A 184 -5.22 9.93 -7.95
N ASP A 185 -3.93 9.82 -7.62
CA ASP A 185 -3.19 10.91 -7.00
C ASP A 185 -3.26 12.19 -7.83
N GLY A 186 -3.42 13.34 -7.19
CA GLY A 186 -3.54 14.60 -7.92
C GLY A 186 -4.95 14.94 -8.38
N ASN A 187 -5.82 13.94 -8.61
CA ASN A 187 -7.11 14.15 -9.24
C ASN A 187 -8.07 14.96 -8.36
N THR A 188 -8.93 15.72 -9.02
CA THR A 188 -10.00 16.50 -8.41
C THR A 188 -11.37 16.10 -8.93
N VAL A 189 -12.38 16.15 -8.07
CA VAL A 189 -13.79 15.87 -8.43
C VAL A 189 -14.61 17.10 -8.07
N ALA A 190 -15.32 17.67 -9.04
CA ALA A 190 -16.31 18.72 -8.77
C ALA A 190 -17.53 18.09 -8.09
N LEU A 191 -17.97 18.68 -6.98
CA LEU A 191 -19.07 18.17 -6.17
C LEU A 191 -20.34 19.00 -6.36
N ALA A 192 -21.49 18.42 -6.04
CA ALA A 192 -22.81 19.02 -6.28
C ALA A 192 -23.06 20.32 -5.48
N ASP A 193 -22.39 20.52 -4.35
CA ASP A 193 -22.44 21.75 -3.55
C ASP A 193 -21.47 22.84 -4.03
N GLY A 194 -20.81 22.63 -5.17
CA GLY A 194 -19.80 23.54 -5.72
C GLY A 194 -18.41 23.40 -5.07
N SER A 195 -18.24 22.52 -4.08
CA SER A 195 -16.93 22.20 -3.54
C SER A 195 -16.14 21.28 -4.48
N THR A 196 -14.85 21.11 -4.23
CA THR A 196 -13.96 20.25 -5.01
C THR A 196 -13.31 19.22 -4.10
N ALA A 197 -13.53 17.93 -4.36
CA ALA A 197 -12.75 16.89 -3.73
C ALA A 197 -11.34 16.85 -4.33
N VAL A 198 -10.31 16.75 -3.49
CA VAL A 198 -8.91 16.58 -3.88
C VAL A 198 -8.42 15.27 -3.30
N ILE A 199 -7.92 14.41 -4.18
CA ILE A 199 -7.44 13.08 -3.82
C ILE A 199 -5.92 13.11 -3.73
N ARG A 200 -5.39 12.59 -2.62
CA ARG A 200 -3.96 12.33 -2.43
C ARG A 200 -3.77 10.89 -2.01
N THR A 201 -2.69 10.28 -2.46
CA THR A 201 -2.45 8.87 -2.25
C THR A 201 -1.03 8.57 -1.80
N PHE A 202 -0.85 7.37 -1.27
CA PHE A 202 0.46 6.82 -0.91
C PHE A 202 0.40 5.29 -0.95
N ILE A 203 1.55 4.65 -1.11
CA ILE A 203 1.65 3.18 -1.19
C ILE A 203 2.29 2.58 0.06
N LEU A 204 1.67 1.54 0.60
CA LEU A 204 2.15 0.79 1.75
C LEU A 204 2.95 -0.45 1.31
N PRO A 205 4.02 -0.81 2.05
CA PRO A 205 4.73 -2.06 1.82
C PRO A 205 3.89 -3.26 2.22
N VAL A 206 4.19 -4.43 1.68
CA VAL A 206 3.64 -5.71 2.15
C VAL A 206 4.63 -6.36 3.13
N ASN A 207 5.05 -5.60 4.17
CA ASN A 207 5.97 -6.05 5.23
C ASN A 207 5.47 -5.61 6.61
N TYR A 208 5.61 -6.46 7.64
CA TYR A 208 5.16 -6.13 9.01
C TYR A 208 6.01 -5.08 9.70
N GLY A 209 7.34 -5.11 9.53
CA GLY A 209 8.28 -4.20 10.21
C GLY A 209 7.92 -2.72 10.08
N PRO A 210 7.70 -2.19 8.85
CA PRO A 210 7.28 -0.81 8.65
C PRO A 210 5.97 -0.42 9.36
N PHE A 211 5.00 -1.33 9.43
CA PHE A 211 3.75 -1.10 10.17
C PHE A 211 4.00 -1.05 11.68
N ILE A 212 4.82 -1.97 12.22
CA ILE A 212 5.20 -1.99 13.63
C ILE A 212 5.91 -0.68 14.01
N LEU A 213 6.80 -0.17 13.15
CA LEU A 213 7.51 1.08 13.37
C LEU A 213 6.62 2.33 13.22
N GLY A 214 5.42 2.20 12.65
CA GLY A 214 4.42 3.27 12.59
C GLY A 214 4.33 4.01 11.26
N MET A 215 4.81 3.43 10.15
CA MET A 215 4.86 4.09 8.85
C MET A 215 3.49 4.65 8.41
N GLN A 216 2.41 3.89 8.64
CA GLN A 216 1.07 4.34 8.28
C GLN A 216 0.61 5.48 9.17
N GLU A 217 0.78 5.38 10.49
CA GLU A 217 0.40 6.45 11.41
C GLU A 217 1.22 7.73 11.18
N ASP A 218 2.52 7.60 10.89
CA ASP A 218 3.40 8.72 10.54
C ASP A 218 3.00 9.42 9.24
N THR A 219 2.29 8.71 8.35
CA THR A 219 1.73 9.26 7.12
C THR A 219 0.38 9.92 7.37
N LEU A 220 -0.54 9.21 8.03
CA LEU A 220 -1.92 9.65 8.25
C LEU A 220 -2.02 10.78 9.27
N GLY A 221 -1.26 10.70 10.36
CA GLY A 221 -1.50 11.48 11.56
C GLY A 221 -1.31 12.98 11.36
N ALA A 222 -0.44 13.40 10.43
CA ALA A 222 -0.31 14.81 10.05
C ALA A 222 -1.61 15.38 9.45
N TRP A 223 -2.37 14.56 8.73
CA TRP A 223 -3.62 14.93 8.07
C TRP A 223 -4.85 14.70 8.94
N PHE A 224 -4.70 14.05 10.10
CA PHE A 224 -5.80 13.84 11.06
C PHE A 224 -5.78 14.88 12.18
N LYS A 225 -4.62 15.50 12.45
CA LYS A 225 -4.50 16.64 13.36
C LYS A 225 -5.45 17.78 12.95
N PRO A 226 -6.02 18.52 13.93
CA PRO A 226 -6.76 19.75 13.64
C PRO A 226 -5.93 20.72 12.79
N GLY A 227 -6.51 21.23 11.71
CA GLY A 227 -5.83 22.16 10.80
C GLY A 227 -6.60 22.39 9.50
N MET A 228 -6.21 23.41 8.75
CA MET A 228 -6.87 23.81 7.49
C MET A 228 -6.70 22.79 6.34
N LYS A 229 -5.78 21.84 6.50
CA LYS A 229 -5.47 20.77 5.54
C LYS A 229 -5.91 19.38 6.03
N ARG A 230 -6.71 19.31 7.11
CA ARG A 230 -7.16 18.05 7.70
C ARG A 230 -8.02 17.24 6.72
N ALA A 231 -7.79 15.94 6.62
CA ALA A 231 -8.54 15.05 5.74
C ALA A 231 -10.04 15.00 6.09
N ASP A 232 -10.87 14.90 5.05
CA ASP A 232 -12.33 14.75 5.11
C ASP A 232 -12.78 13.31 4.81
N ALA A 233 -11.89 12.45 4.32
CA ALA A 233 -12.06 10.99 4.24
C ALA A 233 -10.70 10.27 4.19
N SER A 234 -10.64 9.02 4.66
CA SER A 234 -9.42 8.20 4.63
C SER A 234 -9.71 6.74 4.31
N VAL A 235 -9.26 6.26 3.15
CA VAL A 235 -9.50 4.90 2.69
C VAL A 235 -8.18 4.14 2.58
N SER A 236 -8.15 2.94 3.14
CA SER A 236 -7.12 1.95 2.78
C SER A 236 -7.68 0.99 1.75
N MET A 237 -6.86 0.56 0.78
CA MET A 237 -7.28 -0.35 -0.29
C MET A 237 -6.25 -1.45 -0.47
N SER A 238 -6.70 -2.69 -0.64
CA SER A 238 -5.84 -3.83 -1.02
C SER A 238 -6.54 -4.77 -1.98
N GLN A 239 -5.77 -5.68 -2.59
CA GLN A 239 -6.33 -6.78 -3.36
C GLN A 239 -6.97 -7.82 -2.43
N GLY A 240 -8.20 -8.24 -2.73
CA GLY A 240 -8.97 -9.22 -1.96
C GLY A 240 -9.38 -10.43 -2.79
N GLY A 241 -10.69 -10.61 -3.01
CA GLY A 241 -11.28 -11.80 -3.64
C GLY A 241 -11.90 -11.55 -5.02
N GLY A 242 -13.15 -11.97 -5.21
CA GLY A 242 -13.87 -11.87 -6.50
C GLY A 242 -14.81 -10.67 -6.63
N GLU A 243 -14.85 -9.78 -5.64
CA GLU A 243 -15.76 -8.63 -5.57
C GLU A 243 -15.01 -7.41 -5.03
N PHE A 244 -15.65 -6.24 -5.04
CA PHE A 244 -15.22 -5.11 -4.23
C PHE A 244 -15.87 -5.21 -2.85
N ASP A 245 -15.08 -5.53 -1.83
CA ASP A 245 -15.56 -5.67 -0.47
C ASP A 245 -15.32 -4.38 0.33
N LEU A 246 -16.40 -3.77 0.80
CA LEU A 246 -16.38 -2.66 1.75
C LEU A 246 -16.34 -3.26 3.17
N GLU A 247 -15.17 -3.29 3.78
CA GLU A 247 -14.99 -3.95 5.07
C GLU A 247 -15.62 -3.14 6.21
N HIS A 248 -16.42 -3.81 7.04
CA HIS A 248 -17.08 -3.17 8.17
C HIS A 248 -16.25 -3.24 9.46
N PHE A 249 -15.80 -4.44 9.87
CA PHE A 249 -15.06 -4.64 11.10
C PHE A 249 -13.58 -4.93 10.83
N ASN A 250 -12.67 -4.23 11.50
CA ASN A 250 -11.23 -4.45 11.40
C ASN A 250 -10.70 -4.96 12.74
N GLY A 251 -9.91 -6.03 12.74
CA GLY A 251 -9.46 -6.70 13.95
C GLY A 251 -8.05 -6.29 14.37
N ARG A 252 -7.78 -6.25 15.67
CA ARG A 252 -6.45 -5.95 16.23
C ARG A 252 -5.41 -7.03 15.95
N TYR A 253 -5.79 -8.27 15.65
CA TYR A 253 -4.85 -9.37 15.41
C TYR A 253 -4.29 -9.37 13.98
N HIS A 254 -2.99 -9.63 13.80
CA HIS A 254 -2.33 -9.56 12.48
C HIS A 254 -1.37 -10.71 12.14
N LEU A 255 -1.54 -11.90 12.73
CA LEU A 255 -0.78 -13.08 12.28
C LEU A 255 -1.57 -13.89 11.24
N ALA A 256 -1.12 -13.84 9.99
CA ALA A 256 -1.60 -14.67 8.89
C ALA A 256 -0.68 -15.89 8.63
N SER A 257 -1.11 -16.79 7.75
CA SER A 257 -0.32 -17.94 7.29
C SER A 257 0.78 -17.57 6.27
N ILE A 258 0.82 -16.31 5.82
CA ILE A 258 1.73 -15.81 4.78
C ILE A 258 2.63 -14.74 5.40
N PRO A 259 3.96 -14.77 5.14
CA PRO A 259 4.88 -13.73 5.61
C PRO A 259 4.77 -12.46 4.76
N GLY A 260 5.44 -11.39 5.22
CA GLY A 260 5.71 -10.23 4.38
C GLY A 260 6.56 -10.58 3.16
N ASN A 261 6.73 -9.62 2.24
CA ASN A 261 7.61 -9.77 1.08
C ASN A 261 9.08 -10.01 1.48
N ASP A 262 9.47 -9.54 2.66
CA ASP A 262 10.74 -9.77 3.35
C ASP A 262 10.87 -11.17 4.00
N ASN A 263 9.85 -12.02 3.86
CA ASN A 263 9.75 -13.35 4.48
C ASN A 263 9.78 -13.33 6.02
N VAL A 264 9.25 -12.25 6.60
CA VAL A 264 9.13 -12.08 8.05
C VAL A 264 7.66 -12.20 8.46
N TRP A 265 7.42 -12.90 9.57
CA TRP A 265 6.15 -12.88 10.31
C TRP A 265 6.27 -11.90 11.49
N PRO A 266 5.16 -11.39 12.05
CA PRO A 266 5.22 -10.77 13.36
C PRO A 266 5.85 -11.76 14.37
N ALA A 267 6.54 -11.25 15.38
CA ALA A 267 7.14 -12.08 16.42
C ALA A 267 6.02 -12.64 17.32
N CYS A 268 5.41 -13.74 16.93
CA CYS A 268 4.16 -14.26 17.53
C CYS A 268 4.19 -15.75 17.84
N ALA A 269 4.88 -16.53 17.00
CA ALA A 269 4.83 -17.98 17.02
C ALA A 269 5.40 -18.56 18.32
N ASP A 270 6.50 -17.98 18.80
CA ASP A 270 7.15 -18.37 20.06
C ASP A 270 6.24 -18.12 21.28
N GLY A 271 5.29 -17.19 21.16
CA GLY A 271 4.25 -16.88 22.15
C GLY A 271 2.98 -17.73 22.02
N GLY A 272 2.99 -18.77 21.18
CA GLY A 272 1.82 -19.63 20.95
C GLY A 272 0.73 -19.03 20.07
N SER A 273 1.00 -17.93 19.36
CA SER A 273 0.09 -17.32 18.39
C SER A 273 -1.27 -16.87 18.95
N PHE A 274 -1.27 -16.42 20.22
CA PHE A 274 -2.45 -15.87 20.89
C PHE A 274 -2.41 -14.33 20.83
N PRO A 275 -3.54 -13.63 20.65
CA PRO A 275 -3.57 -12.17 20.55
C PRO A 275 -2.75 -11.41 21.61
N SER A 276 -2.77 -11.85 22.86
CA SER A 276 -2.04 -11.20 23.95
C SER A 276 -0.53 -11.52 23.99
N SER A 277 -0.01 -12.33 23.07
CA SER A 277 1.38 -12.78 23.11
C SER A 277 2.26 -12.02 22.12
N LEU A 278 3.37 -11.51 22.64
CA LEU A 278 4.43 -10.83 21.87
C LEU A 278 3.85 -9.78 20.91
N ASP A 279 4.02 -9.95 19.60
CA ASP A 279 3.51 -9.07 18.54
C ASP A 279 2.38 -9.69 17.72
N CYS A 280 1.54 -10.57 18.31
CA CYS A 280 0.33 -11.07 17.62
C CYS A 280 -0.71 -9.97 17.34
N ASP A 281 -0.81 -8.98 18.23
CA ASP A 281 -1.71 -7.85 18.11
C ASP A 281 -1.02 -6.66 17.45
N ILE A 282 -1.83 -5.84 16.79
CA ILE A 282 -1.46 -4.56 16.22
C ILE A 282 -1.30 -3.58 17.37
N HIS A 283 -0.08 -3.03 17.49
CA HIS A 283 0.29 -2.02 18.46
C HIS A 283 0.75 -0.75 17.74
N PRO A 284 -0.16 0.18 17.41
CA PRO A 284 0.26 1.45 16.86
C PRO A 284 1.13 2.23 17.86
N PRO A 285 2.05 3.08 17.38
CA PRO A 285 2.97 3.79 18.27
C PRO A 285 2.27 4.78 19.21
N GLU A 286 2.74 4.84 20.45
CA GLU A 286 2.23 5.75 21.49
C GLU A 286 2.21 7.23 21.04
N ARG A 287 3.20 7.66 20.25
CA ARG A 287 3.29 9.03 19.71
C ARG A 287 2.05 9.47 18.90
N TRP A 288 1.23 8.52 18.43
CA TRP A 288 0.00 8.79 17.71
C TRP A 288 -1.26 8.44 18.49
N LEU A 289 -1.20 7.47 19.40
CA LEU A 289 -2.35 7.06 20.21
C LEU A 289 -2.62 8.03 21.38
N GLY A 290 -1.58 8.69 21.90
CA GLY A 290 -1.67 9.46 23.15
C GLY A 290 -1.75 8.58 24.40
N TYR A 291 -1.55 7.27 24.25
CA TYR A 291 -1.44 6.28 25.32
C TYR A 291 -0.56 5.12 24.87
N ALA A 292 0.04 4.41 25.82
CA ALA A 292 0.86 3.24 25.54
C ALA A 292 -0.01 2.06 25.07
N SER A 293 0.31 1.50 23.89
CA SER A 293 -0.32 0.27 23.38
C SER A 293 0.36 -1.00 23.91
N LYS A 294 1.49 -0.86 24.61
CA LYS A 294 2.25 -1.92 25.27
C LYS A 294 2.59 -1.49 26.71
N PRO A 295 2.62 -2.39 27.72
CA PRO A 295 2.29 -3.82 27.63
C PRO A 295 0.83 -4.07 27.22
N TRP A 296 0.53 -5.28 26.76
CA TRP A 296 -0.79 -5.61 26.21
C TRP A 296 -1.89 -5.45 27.26
N VAL A 297 -2.99 -4.80 26.85
CA VAL A 297 -4.24 -4.69 27.60
C VAL A 297 -5.38 -5.03 26.65
N MET A 298 -6.29 -5.91 27.08
CA MET A 298 -7.32 -6.53 26.23
C MET A 298 -8.08 -5.52 25.36
N ASN A 299 -8.57 -4.43 25.95
CA ASN A 299 -9.39 -3.45 25.22
C ASN A 299 -8.70 -2.10 25.04
N SER A 300 -7.37 -2.05 25.14
CA SER A 300 -6.59 -0.84 24.93
C SER A 300 -5.34 -1.11 24.07
N PRO A 301 -5.40 -0.86 22.74
CA PRO A 301 -6.56 -0.43 21.94
C PRO A 301 -7.72 -1.47 21.82
N PRO A 302 -8.91 -1.07 21.33
CA PRO A 302 -10.08 -1.94 21.16
C PRO A 302 -9.79 -3.17 20.28
N GLN A 303 -10.40 -4.32 20.56
CA GLN A 303 -10.18 -5.53 19.75
C GLN A 303 -10.67 -5.39 18.30
N PHE A 304 -11.73 -4.62 18.08
CA PHE A 304 -12.22 -4.28 16.75
C PHE A 304 -12.43 -2.77 16.62
N THR A 305 -12.28 -2.27 15.41
CA THR A 305 -12.72 -0.94 15.00
C THR A 305 -13.73 -1.06 13.87
N GLU A 306 -14.62 -0.08 13.76
CA GLU A 306 -15.67 -0.04 12.75
C GLU A 306 -15.32 0.93 11.62
N SER A 307 -15.59 0.52 10.39
CA SER A 307 -15.54 1.38 9.23
C SER A 307 -16.74 2.31 9.20
N THR A 308 -16.49 3.57 8.87
CA THR A 308 -17.51 4.62 8.71
C THR A 308 -17.71 4.98 7.23
N LEU A 309 -17.31 4.08 6.32
CA LEU A 309 -17.59 4.26 4.90
C LEU A 309 -19.11 4.37 4.67
N PRO A 310 -19.55 5.20 3.71
CA PRO A 310 -20.96 5.35 3.37
C PRO A 310 -21.43 4.16 2.51
N PHE A 311 -21.47 2.97 3.13
CA PHE A 311 -21.67 1.68 2.46
C PHE A 311 -22.78 1.70 1.41
N GLN A 312 -23.99 2.10 1.82
CA GLN A 312 -25.15 2.08 0.93
C GLN A 312 -24.96 3.02 -0.26
N LYS A 313 -24.47 4.25 -0.03
CA LYS A 313 -24.20 5.20 -1.14
C LYS A 313 -23.15 4.67 -2.11
N MET A 314 -22.13 3.96 -1.61
CA MET A 314 -21.08 3.39 -2.46
C MET A 314 -21.56 2.17 -3.26
N ILE A 315 -22.43 1.35 -2.67
CA ILE A 315 -23.08 0.21 -3.34
C ILE A 315 -24.06 0.72 -4.42
N ASP A 316 -24.93 1.67 -4.07
CA ASP A 316 -25.95 2.23 -4.97
C ASP A 316 -25.35 3.03 -6.13
N ALA A 317 -24.10 3.49 -6.01
CA ALA A 317 -23.40 4.21 -7.07
C ALA A 317 -23.17 3.37 -8.34
N ASN A 318 -23.38 2.05 -8.29
CA ASN A 318 -23.30 1.13 -9.43
C ASN A 318 -22.01 1.33 -10.25
N THR A 319 -20.88 1.38 -9.54
CA THR A 319 -19.58 1.81 -10.08
C THR A 319 -19.00 0.91 -11.17
N GLY A 320 -19.55 -0.29 -11.34
CA GLY A 320 -19.21 -1.24 -12.38
C GLY A 320 -19.95 -1.01 -13.71
N ALA A 321 -20.96 -0.14 -13.76
CA ALA A 321 -21.68 0.16 -14.99
C ALA A 321 -20.73 0.66 -16.09
N GLY A 322 -20.71 -0.03 -17.23
CA GLY A 322 -19.83 0.27 -18.35
C GLY A 322 -18.39 -0.24 -18.21
N VAL A 323 -18.05 -0.92 -17.10
CA VAL A 323 -16.72 -1.49 -16.86
C VAL A 323 -16.68 -2.96 -17.27
N THR A 324 -15.62 -3.35 -17.99
CA THR A 324 -15.44 -4.73 -18.43
C THR A 324 -15.16 -5.70 -17.27
N ASN A 325 -16.05 -6.65 -16.99
CA ASN A 325 -15.83 -7.75 -16.06
C ASN A 325 -15.18 -8.94 -16.80
N TRP A 326 -13.89 -9.14 -16.53
CA TRP A 326 -13.09 -10.21 -17.13
C TRP A 326 -13.29 -11.59 -16.47
N ASP A 327 -14.06 -11.67 -15.39
CA ASP A 327 -14.48 -12.92 -14.74
C ASP A 327 -15.86 -13.38 -15.22
N ASN A 328 -16.62 -12.51 -15.89
CA ASN A 328 -17.98 -12.81 -16.35
C ASN A 328 -18.19 -12.34 -17.80
N PRO A 329 -17.74 -13.14 -18.80
CA PRO A 329 -17.89 -12.80 -20.21
C PRO A 329 -19.36 -12.69 -20.66
N GLN A 330 -20.32 -13.22 -19.89
CA GLN A 330 -21.76 -13.13 -20.17
C GLN A 330 -22.38 -11.78 -19.75
N LYS A 331 -21.74 -11.05 -18.82
CA LYS A 331 -22.15 -9.70 -18.40
C LYS A 331 -20.96 -8.74 -18.46
N PRO A 332 -20.37 -8.55 -19.66
CA PRO A 332 -19.07 -7.94 -19.76
C PRO A 332 -19.08 -6.53 -19.23
N THR A 333 -20.14 -5.72 -19.33
CA THR A 333 -20.08 -4.29 -18.96
C THR A 333 -20.69 -3.93 -17.60
N THR A 334 -20.73 -4.88 -16.66
CA THR A 334 -21.32 -4.65 -15.33
C THR A 334 -20.29 -4.50 -14.21
N GLY A 335 -18.99 -4.63 -14.53
CA GLY A 335 -17.94 -4.68 -13.53
C GLY A 335 -18.16 -5.80 -12.50
N TRP A 336 -17.50 -5.69 -11.36
CA TRP A 336 -17.66 -6.58 -10.21
C TRP A 336 -18.70 -6.04 -9.23
N ALA A 337 -19.30 -6.91 -8.42
CA ALA A 337 -20.19 -6.46 -7.36
C ALA A 337 -19.43 -5.59 -6.34
N VAL A 338 -20.13 -4.62 -5.75
CA VAL A 338 -19.67 -3.87 -4.58
C VAL A 338 -20.54 -4.30 -3.41
N VAL A 339 -19.93 -4.86 -2.36
CA VAL A 339 -20.66 -5.46 -1.24
C VAL A 339 -20.11 -4.98 0.09
N ARG A 340 -20.98 -4.84 1.09
CA ARG A 340 -20.56 -4.66 2.47
C ARG A 340 -20.17 -6.03 3.05
N ARG A 341 -19.02 -6.10 3.72
CA ARG A 341 -18.59 -7.30 4.45
C ARG A 341 -18.63 -7.07 5.95
N ASP A 342 -19.54 -7.79 6.60
CA ASP A 342 -19.72 -7.79 8.05
C ASP A 342 -19.04 -8.99 8.73
N SER A 343 -18.31 -9.82 7.99
CA SER A 343 -17.65 -11.00 8.54
C SER A 343 -16.47 -10.62 9.45
N TYR A 344 -16.42 -11.19 10.64
CA TYR A 344 -15.26 -11.16 11.54
C TYR A 344 -15.24 -12.43 12.38
N SER A 345 -14.11 -12.72 13.02
CA SER A 345 -14.01 -13.85 13.94
C SER A 345 -13.25 -13.48 15.21
N THR A 346 -13.56 -14.19 16.28
CA THR A 346 -12.88 -14.05 17.57
C THR A 346 -12.19 -15.35 17.96
N ARG A 347 -11.25 -15.26 18.90
CA ARG A 347 -10.54 -16.40 19.48
C ARG A 347 -10.11 -16.12 20.91
N ALA A 348 -9.69 -17.17 21.62
CA ALA A 348 -9.06 -17.06 22.93
C ALA A 348 -7.92 -16.02 22.93
N CYS A 349 -7.94 -15.04 23.84
CA CYS A 349 -6.91 -14.01 23.95
C CYS A 349 -5.53 -14.55 24.36
N PHE A 350 -5.49 -15.58 25.21
CA PHE A 350 -4.29 -16.22 25.74
C PHE A 350 -4.48 -17.73 25.89
N LYS A 351 -3.37 -18.44 26.09
CA LYS A 351 -3.36 -19.90 26.32
C LYS A 351 -4.00 -20.21 27.69
N GLY A 352 -4.91 -21.20 27.74
CA GLY A 352 -5.52 -21.66 29.00
C GLY A 352 -6.74 -20.85 29.46
N ALA A 353 -7.33 -20.07 28.57
CA ALA A 353 -8.59 -19.39 28.79
C ALA A 353 -9.73 -20.42 29.08
N VAL A 354 -10.42 -20.29 30.23
CA VAL A 354 -11.42 -21.23 30.80
C VAL A 354 -12.91 -20.75 30.87
N GLY A 355 -13.33 -19.64 30.26
CA GLY A 355 -14.66 -19.02 30.48
C GLY A 355 -15.02 -17.81 29.58
N PRO A 356 -16.31 -17.56 29.30
CA PRO A 356 -16.74 -16.68 28.20
C PRO A 356 -16.48 -15.16 28.38
N PHE A 357 -16.26 -14.67 29.61
CA PHE A 357 -16.25 -13.23 29.90
C PHE A 357 -14.87 -12.54 29.82
N ASP A 358 -13.78 -13.31 29.74
CA ASP A 358 -12.39 -12.76 29.77
C ASP A 358 -11.54 -13.14 28.54
N GLN A 359 -12.14 -13.60 27.44
CA GLN A 359 -11.41 -14.52 26.54
C GLN A 359 -11.54 -14.31 25.04
N SER A 360 -12.46 -13.49 24.54
CA SER A 360 -12.60 -13.33 23.08
C SER A 360 -11.88 -12.07 22.60
N CYS A 361 -10.74 -12.30 21.94
CA CYS A 361 -9.99 -11.29 21.22
C CYS A 361 -10.25 -11.42 19.72
N ALA A 362 -9.93 -10.38 18.96
CA ALA A 362 -10.00 -10.43 17.51
C ALA A 362 -9.13 -11.57 16.97
N SER A 363 -9.65 -12.28 15.98
CA SER A 363 -8.92 -13.28 15.22
C SER A 363 -8.81 -12.86 13.76
N THR A 364 -9.90 -12.39 13.18
CA THR A 364 -9.93 -11.78 11.84
C THR A 364 -10.92 -10.62 11.81
N GLY A 365 -10.57 -9.53 11.13
CA GLY A 365 -11.56 -8.58 10.61
C GLY A 365 -12.15 -9.07 9.29
N GLY A 366 -12.92 -8.21 8.62
CA GLY A 366 -13.46 -8.48 7.28
C GLY A 366 -12.37 -8.72 6.25
N GLY A 367 -11.27 -7.97 6.36
CA GLY A 367 -10.06 -8.16 5.56
C GLY A 367 -9.16 -9.32 5.97
N GLY A 368 -9.61 -10.22 6.85
CA GLY A 368 -8.79 -11.30 7.41
C GLY A 368 -7.90 -10.84 8.56
N ASN A 369 -6.68 -11.35 8.62
CA ASN A 369 -5.68 -11.02 9.67
C ASN A 369 -4.28 -10.79 9.10
N TYR A 370 -4.19 -10.44 7.81
CA TYR A 370 -2.94 -10.08 7.16
C TYR A 370 -2.74 -8.55 7.17
N LEU A 371 -1.80 -8.04 6.37
CA LEU A 371 -1.47 -6.62 6.30
C LEU A 371 -2.60 -5.73 5.78
N SER A 372 -3.55 -6.27 5.01
CA SER A 372 -4.79 -5.56 4.63
C SER A 372 -5.61 -5.20 5.87
N ASN A 373 -5.87 -6.18 6.75
CA ASN A 373 -6.51 -5.95 8.04
C ASN A 373 -5.67 -5.01 8.93
N ALA A 374 -4.34 -5.16 8.94
CA ALA A 374 -3.48 -4.26 9.71
C ALA A 374 -3.62 -2.80 9.27
N SER A 375 -3.68 -2.56 7.96
CA SER A 375 -3.89 -1.22 7.42
C SER A 375 -5.29 -0.68 7.72
N ALA A 376 -6.30 -1.52 7.60
CA ALA A 376 -7.69 -1.18 7.87
C ALA A 376 -7.90 -0.79 9.34
N TYR A 377 -7.40 -1.60 10.26
CA TYR A 377 -7.48 -1.39 11.70
C TYR A 377 -6.74 -0.11 12.11
N ARG A 378 -5.51 0.10 11.63
CA ARG A 378 -4.73 1.32 11.93
C ARG A 378 -5.40 2.58 11.41
N ASN A 379 -5.95 2.56 10.19
CA ASN A 379 -6.66 3.69 9.60
C ASN A 379 -7.88 4.10 10.44
N THR A 380 -8.72 3.13 10.79
CA THR A 380 -9.95 3.37 11.55
C THR A 380 -9.69 3.68 13.03
N LEU A 381 -8.73 2.99 13.65
CA LEU A 381 -8.29 3.31 15.02
C LEU A 381 -7.74 4.74 15.13
N LEU A 382 -6.90 5.16 14.18
CA LEU A 382 -6.35 6.51 14.20
C LEU A 382 -7.45 7.57 14.00
N ARG A 383 -8.45 7.31 13.15
CA ARG A 383 -9.64 8.18 13.03
C ARG A 383 -10.34 8.33 14.39
N ASP A 384 -10.53 7.22 15.12
CA ASP A 384 -11.22 7.21 16.41
C ASP A 384 -10.43 7.92 17.51
N VAL A 385 -9.12 7.69 17.57
CA VAL A 385 -8.20 8.38 18.50
C VAL A 385 -8.26 9.89 18.29
N PHE A 386 -8.27 10.33 17.03
CA PHE A 386 -8.40 11.75 16.67
C PHE A 386 -9.85 12.27 16.72
N LYS A 387 -10.82 11.41 17.08
CA LYS A 387 -12.25 11.72 17.20
C LYS A 387 -12.85 12.31 15.92
N LEU A 388 -12.38 11.86 14.76
CA LEU A 388 -12.81 12.40 13.47
C LEU A 388 -14.17 11.82 13.06
N GLN A 389 -15.08 12.70 12.66
CA GLN A 389 -16.39 12.34 12.09
C GLN A 389 -16.32 12.35 10.56
N ILE A 390 -15.42 11.54 10.01
CA ILE A 390 -15.18 11.41 8.57
C ILE A 390 -15.37 9.95 8.13
N PRO A 391 -15.74 9.70 6.86
CA PRO A 391 -15.64 8.37 6.30
C PRO A 391 -14.20 7.84 6.37
N ALA A 392 -14.01 6.73 7.08
CA ALA A 392 -12.77 5.98 7.03
C ALA A 392 -13.03 4.48 7.08
N GLY A 393 -12.27 3.73 6.31
CA GLY A 393 -12.40 2.28 6.26
C GLY A 393 -11.45 1.62 5.30
N HIS A 394 -11.85 0.44 4.83
CA HIS A 394 -11.04 -0.39 3.96
C HIS A 394 -11.86 -0.97 2.81
N ILE A 395 -11.23 -1.05 1.65
CA ILE A 395 -11.82 -1.62 0.43
C ILE A 395 -10.89 -2.71 -0.08
N HIS A 396 -11.39 -3.94 -0.16
CA HIS A 396 -10.76 -4.95 -0.99
C HIS A 396 -11.23 -4.83 -2.43
N THR A 397 -10.31 -4.94 -3.38
CA THR A 397 -10.60 -5.04 -4.81
C THR A 397 -10.66 -6.49 -5.26
N PRO A 398 -11.21 -6.80 -6.44
CA PRO A 398 -11.01 -8.08 -7.10
C PRO A 398 -9.52 -8.40 -7.33
N VAL A 399 -9.20 -9.69 -7.45
CA VAL A 399 -7.84 -10.20 -7.71
C VAL A 399 -7.39 -9.96 -9.15
N MET A 400 -6.11 -9.65 -9.32
CA MET A 400 -5.45 -9.43 -10.61
C MET A 400 -4.18 -10.30 -10.75
N THR A 401 -4.35 -11.61 -10.83
CA THR A 401 -3.23 -12.57 -10.98
C THR A 401 -3.37 -13.48 -12.20
N ALA A 402 -4.47 -13.38 -12.94
CA ALA A 402 -4.77 -14.26 -14.07
C ALA A 402 -4.16 -13.74 -15.38
N PHE A 403 -3.57 -14.68 -16.14
CA PHE A 403 -3.07 -14.52 -17.51
C PHE A 403 -3.97 -15.30 -18.47
N GLY A 404 -4.00 -14.92 -19.74
CA GLY A 404 -4.83 -15.58 -20.75
C GLY A 404 -4.37 -17.01 -21.04
N SER A 405 -5.28 -17.88 -21.49
CA SER A 405 -4.93 -19.25 -21.93
C SER A 405 -3.99 -19.30 -23.13
N GLY A 406 -3.92 -18.21 -23.91
CA GLY A 406 -2.97 -17.98 -25.00
C GLY A 406 -1.79 -17.09 -24.62
N SER A 407 -1.50 -16.92 -23.32
CA SER A 407 -0.34 -16.15 -22.86
C SER A 407 0.94 -16.74 -23.45
N ASP A 408 1.79 -15.89 -24.03
CA ASP A 408 3.09 -16.29 -24.59
C ASP A 408 4.17 -16.46 -23.51
N GLY A 409 3.77 -16.43 -22.24
CA GLY A 409 4.66 -16.55 -21.10
C GLY A 409 5.52 -15.32 -20.86
N LYS A 410 5.28 -14.20 -21.55
CA LYS A 410 6.03 -12.95 -21.33
C LYS A 410 5.57 -12.21 -20.07
N ILE A 411 6.19 -11.05 -19.85
CA ILE A 411 6.02 -10.18 -18.68
C ILE A 411 4.57 -9.70 -18.45
N THR A 412 3.71 -9.73 -19.47
CA THR A 412 2.32 -9.26 -19.44
C THR A 412 1.53 -9.91 -20.59
N ASP A 413 0.20 -9.84 -20.54
CA ASP A 413 -0.67 -10.12 -21.69
C ASP A 413 -1.95 -9.27 -21.63
N ALA A 414 -2.76 -9.32 -22.69
CA ALA A 414 -3.98 -8.54 -22.81
C ALA A 414 -5.03 -8.87 -21.72
N THR A 415 -5.05 -10.10 -21.20
CA THR A 415 -5.98 -10.49 -20.13
C THR A 415 -5.56 -9.85 -18.81
N PHE A 416 -4.28 -9.92 -18.47
CA PHE A 416 -3.73 -9.28 -17.27
C PHE A 416 -3.97 -7.76 -17.31
N GLU A 417 -3.67 -7.14 -18.45
CA GLU A 417 -3.81 -5.69 -18.65
C GLU A 417 -5.26 -5.25 -18.63
N GLY A 418 -6.15 -5.97 -19.34
CA GLY A 418 -7.57 -5.66 -19.35
C GLY A 418 -8.22 -5.80 -17.97
N ARG A 419 -7.83 -6.84 -17.21
CA ARG A 419 -8.26 -7.02 -15.81
C ARG A 419 -7.82 -5.84 -14.96
N ARG A 420 -6.54 -5.47 -15.00
CA ARG A 420 -6.00 -4.30 -14.29
C ARG A 420 -6.81 -3.06 -14.59
N ASP A 421 -6.94 -2.72 -15.86
CA ASP A 421 -7.54 -1.47 -16.30
C ASP A 421 -9.01 -1.38 -15.88
N SER A 422 -9.73 -2.51 -15.91
CA SER A 422 -11.14 -2.58 -15.50
C SER A 422 -11.30 -2.48 -13.98
N ILE A 423 -10.49 -3.20 -13.20
CA ILE A 423 -10.50 -3.10 -11.73
C ILE A 423 -10.15 -1.68 -11.30
N VAL A 424 -9.11 -1.08 -11.88
CA VAL A 424 -8.70 0.31 -11.60
C VAL A 424 -9.82 1.28 -11.97
N ALA A 425 -10.47 1.13 -13.13
CA ALA A 425 -11.58 1.99 -13.53
C ALA A 425 -12.72 1.96 -12.51
N GLN A 426 -13.15 0.77 -12.09
CA GLN A 426 -14.21 0.64 -11.09
C GLN A 426 -13.78 1.14 -9.72
N ALA A 427 -12.54 0.87 -9.28
CA ALA A 427 -12.02 1.35 -8.01
C ALA A 427 -11.95 2.89 -7.95
N ARG A 428 -11.58 3.54 -9.07
CA ARG A 428 -11.64 5.00 -9.21
C ARG A 428 -13.06 5.52 -9.06
N ASN A 429 -14.02 4.90 -9.75
CA ASN A 429 -15.44 5.26 -9.65
C ASN A 429 -15.94 5.13 -8.21
N LEU A 430 -15.45 4.13 -7.47
CA LEU A 430 -15.80 3.91 -6.05
C LEU A 430 -15.23 5.01 -5.12
N VAL A 431 -14.01 5.47 -5.35
CA VAL A 431 -13.45 6.64 -4.63
C VAL A 431 -14.19 7.93 -5.01
N ILE A 432 -14.63 8.08 -6.27
CA ILE A 432 -15.46 9.21 -6.70
C ILE A 432 -16.85 9.16 -6.04
N ALA A 433 -17.45 7.97 -5.89
CA ALA A 433 -18.71 7.78 -5.17
C ALA A 433 -18.57 8.18 -3.69
N LEU A 434 -17.45 7.82 -3.06
CA LEU A 434 -17.10 8.31 -1.74
C LEU A 434 -16.99 9.85 -1.72
N ALA A 435 -16.30 10.46 -2.69
CA ALA A 435 -16.18 11.92 -2.77
C ALA A 435 -17.54 12.62 -2.85
N ASN A 436 -18.43 12.11 -3.70
CA ASN A 436 -19.80 12.62 -3.85
C ASN A 436 -20.63 12.50 -2.57
N SER A 437 -20.32 11.51 -1.72
CA SER A 437 -21.02 11.32 -0.46
C SER A 437 -20.68 12.36 0.62
N LEU A 438 -19.59 13.12 0.46
CA LEU A 438 -19.10 14.13 1.42
C LEU A 438 -19.88 15.45 1.35
N VAL A 439 -20.76 15.59 0.37
CA VAL A 439 -21.70 16.69 0.27
C VAL A 439 -22.83 16.46 1.27
N ALA A 440 -23.19 17.48 2.04
CA ALA A 440 -24.38 17.42 2.89
C ALA A 440 -25.62 17.21 2.01
N ALA A 441 -26.60 16.43 2.48
CA ALA A 441 -27.89 16.39 1.80
C ALA A 441 -28.43 17.82 1.69
N PRO A 442 -29.07 18.21 0.57
CA PRO A 442 -29.77 19.50 0.51
C PRO A 442 -30.68 19.61 1.74
N ALA A 443 -30.63 20.77 2.42
CA ALA A 443 -31.60 21.03 3.48
C ALA A 443 -33.01 20.90 2.87
N PRO A 444 -33.95 20.18 3.53
CA PRO A 444 -35.28 19.94 3.00
C PRO A 444 -36.07 21.23 2.76
#